data_AF-L0W777-F1
#
_entry.id   AF-L0W777-F1
#
_cell.length_a   1.000
_cell.length_b   1.000
_cell.length_c   1.000
_cell.angle_alpha   90.00
_cell.angle_beta   90.00
_cell.angle_gamma   90.00
#
_symmetry.space_group_name_H-M   'P 1'
#
loop_
_entity.id
_entity.type
_entity.pdbx_description
1 polymer ?
#
loop_
_entity_poly.entity_id
_entity_poly.type
_entity_poly.pdbx_seq_one_letter_code
_entity_poly.pdbx_strand_id
1 'polypeptide(L)'
;MVCSAFNVHRSCYYEHRKRSRRIDAERVALKAKVNRLFNQSRSSAGSRTIQGLLNEQGEEVGRFKVRSLMRELGLICKQPGPHAYKQATVERPDIPNHLDREFTMATPNQVWCGDITYIWTGQCWSYLAVVLDLYARRVVGWAISSSPDADLVVKALEHAWEQRG
;
A
#
# COMPACT_ATOMS: atom_id res chain seq x y z
N MET A 1 -19.42 30.78 29.88
CA MET A 1 -19.79 32.19 30.07
C MET A 1 -21.20 32.48 29.56
N VAL A 2 -21.57 32.13 28.33
CA VAL A 2 -22.92 32.40 27.78
C VAL A 2 -24.06 31.77 28.60
N CYS A 3 -24.03 30.48 28.91
CA CYS A 3 -25.12 29.84 29.68
C CYS A 3 -25.29 30.44 31.09
N SER A 4 -24.19 30.86 31.73
CA SER A 4 -24.21 31.50 33.05
C SER A 4 -24.83 32.91 33.00
N ALA A 5 -24.59 33.67 31.93
CA ALA A 5 -25.16 35.00 31.75
C ALA A 5 -26.69 34.98 31.58
N PHE A 6 -27.25 33.89 31.04
CA PHE A 6 -28.69 33.70 30.84
C PHE A 6 -29.35 32.81 31.90
N ASN A 7 -28.63 32.44 32.97
CA ASN A 7 -29.10 31.54 34.02
C ASN A 7 -29.64 30.19 33.49
N VAL A 8 -29.04 29.68 32.42
CA VAL A 8 -29.40 28.38 31.81
C VAL A 8 -28.39 27.32 32.24
N HIS A 9 -28.88 26.17 32.68
CA HIS A 9 -28.00 25.04 32.98
C HIS A 9 -27.31 24.52 31.70
N ARG A 10 -26.00 24.27 31.75
CA ARG A 10 -25.23 23.82 30.57
C ARG A 10 -25.82 22.56 29.93
N SER A 11 -26.32 21.62 30.73
CA SER A 11 -26.95 20.40 30.24
C SER A 11 -28.19 20.68 29.39
N CYS A 12 -29.05 21.61 29.83
CA CYS A 12 -30.25 22.01 29.09
C CYS A 12 -29.89 22.64 27.73
N TYR A 13 -28.84 23.47 27.66
CA TYR A 13 -28.37 24.04 26.40
C TYR A 13 -27.89 22.96 25.42
N TYR A 14 -27.06 22.01 25.86
CA TYR A 14 -26.57 20.94 24.98
C TYR A 14 -27.66 19.95 24.57
N GLU A 15 -28.62 19.64 25.45
CA GLU A 15 -29.80 18.84 25.11
C GLU A 15 -30.72 19.55 24.11
N HIS A 16 -31.00 20.84 24.31
CA HIS A 16 -31.73 21.65 23.34
C HIS A 16 -31.01 21.70 21.98
N ARG A 17 -29.68 21.88 22.00
CA ARG A 17 -28.87 21.87 20.78
C ARG A 17 -28.85 20.52 20.07
N LYS A 18 -28.87 19.40 20.81
CA LYS A 18 -29.02 18.05 20.24
C LYS A 18 -30.41 17.83 19.63
N ARG A 19 -31.46 18.41 20.22
CA ARG A 19 -32.84 18.32 19.71
C ARG A 19 -33.05 19.15 18.45
N SER A 20 -32.27 20.21 18.26
CA SER A 20 -32.24 20.97 17.00
C SER A 20 -31.72 20.08 15.86
N ARG A 21 -32.65 19.50 15.08
CA ARG A 21 -32.38 18.68 13.89
C ARG A 21 -31.89 19.50 12.69
N ARG A 22 -30.94 20.42 12.90
CA ARG A 22 -30.30 21.10 11.77
C ARG A 22 -29.35 20.13 11.09
N ILE A 23 -29.66 19.79 9.84
CA ILE A 23 -28.75 19.06 8.96
C ILE A 23 -27.65 20.05 8.54
N ASP A 24 -26.42 19.75 8.94
CA ASP A 24 -25.24 20.48 8.51
C ASP A 24 -24.78 19.93 7.15
N ALA A 25 -25.16 20.64 6.07
CA ALA A 25 -24.88 20.23 4.70
C ALA A 25 -23.37 20.12 4.42
N GLU A 26 -22.57 21.02 4.98
CA GLU A 26 -21.10 21.01 4.83
C GLU A 26 -20.52 19.76 5.49
N ARG A 27 -20.99 19.42 6.70
CA ARG A 27 -20.57 18.19 7.38
C ARG A 27 -20.96 16.94 6.61
N VAL A 28 -22.15 16.91 6.00
CA VAL A 28 -22.59 15.78 5.16
C VAL A 28 -21.71 15.64 3.92
N ALA A 29 -21.40 16.74 3.23
CA ALA A 29 -20.50 16.74 2.08
C ALA A 29 -19.10 16.24 2.48
N LEU A 30 -18.58 16.68 3.62
CA LEU A 30 -17.27 16.27 4.10
C LEU A 30 -17.25 14.78 4.51
N LYS A 31 -18.33 14.26 5.10
CA LYS A 31 -18.49 12.81 5.34
C LYS A 31 -18.42 12.00 4.04
N ALA A 32 -19.10 12.47 2.99
CA ALA A 32 -19.07 11.80 1.69
C ALA A 32 -17.64 11.78 1.10
N LYS A 33 -16.89 12.88 1.21
CA LYS A 33 -15.48 12.93 0.79
C LYS A 33 -14.59 11.98 1.59
N VAL A 34 -14.73 11.97 2.92
CA VAL A 34 -14.00 11.04 3.80
C VAL A 34 -14.28 9.59 3.42
N ASN A 35 -15.56 9.23 3.22
CA ASN A 35 -15.95 7.86 2.85
C ASN A 35 -15.39 7.46 1.49
N ARG A 36 -15.44 8.36 0.50
CA ARG A 36 -14.86 8.14 -0.84
C ARG A 36 -13.35 7.87 -0.76
N LEU A 37 -12.60 8.73 -0.07
CA LEU A 37 -11.15 8.59 0.09
C LEU A 37 -10.78 7.30 0.83
N PHE A 38 -11.55 6.96 1.87
CA PHE A 38 -11.35 5.72 2.61
C PHE A 38 -11.57 4.48 1.72
N ASN A 39 -12.62 4.47 0.90
CA ASN A 39 -12.87 3.38 -0.05
C ASN A 39 -11.80 3.29 -1.14
N GLN A 40 -11.35 4.41 -1.69
CA GLN A 40 -10.23 4.46 -2.64
C GLN A 40 -8.94 3.87 -2.06
N SER A 41 -8.70 4.08 -0.77
CA SER A 41 -7.57 3.48 -0.05
C SER A 41 -7.75 1.98 0.27
N ARG A 42 -8.83 1.34 -0.18
CA ARG A 42 -9.19 -0.05 0.17
C ARG A 42 -9.25 -0.27 1.68
N SER A 43 -9.83 0.68 2.41
CA SER A 43 -9.92 0.69 3.88
C SER A 43 -8.59 0.78 4.65
N SER A 44 -7.48 1.14 4.00
CA SER A 44 -6.17 1.24 4.67
C SER A 44 -5.89 2.62 5.29
N ALA A 45 -6.44 3.69 4.72
CA ALA A 45 -6.10 5.06 5.11
C ALA A 45 -6.70 5.45 6.47
N GLY A 46 -5.83 5.95 7.35
CA GLY A 46 -6.21 6.51 8.64
C GLY A 46 -6.49 8.00 8.62
N SER A 47 -6.92 8.54 9.77
CA SER A 47 -7.23 9.97 9.94
C SER A 47 -6.13 10.94 9.50
N ARG A 48 -4.85 10.55 9.59
CA ARG A 48 -3.72 11.37 9.09
C ARG A 48 -3.68 11.39 7.55
N THR A 49 -3.70 10.21 6.93
CA THR A 49 -3.67 10.06 5.47
C THR A 49 -4.88 10.74 4.83
N ILE A 50 -6.08 10.50 5.37
CA ILE A 50 -7.31 11.13 4.88
C ILE A 50 -7.25 12.65 5.02
N GLN A 51 -6.67 13.18 6.10
CA GLN A 51 -6.49 14.62 6.26
C GLN A 51 -5.54 15.20 5.20
N GLY A 52 -4.41 14.54 4.92
CA GLY A 52 -3.52 14.93 3.82
C GLY A 52 -4.25 14.98 2.48
N LEU A 53 -4.96 13.91 2.13
CA LEU A 53 -5.72 13.80 0.88
C LEU A 53 -6.86 14.84 0.76
N LEU A 54 -7.50 15.19 1.88
CA LEU A 54 -8.51 16.25 1.90
C LEU A 54 -7.87 17.63 1.67
N ASN A 55 -6.75 17.90 2.35
CA ASN A 55 -6.02 19.16 2.17
C ASN A 55 -5.48 19.31 0.73
N GLU A 56 -5.00 18.23 0.11
CA GLU A 56 -4.62 18.20 -1.31
C GLU A 56 -5.79 18.51 -2.26
N GLN A 57 -7.02 18.19 -1.83
CA GLN A 57 -8.26 18.53 -2.55
C GLN A 57 -8.82 19.92 -2.19
N GLY A 58 -8.04 20.74 -1.47
CA GLY A 58 -8.43 22.10 -1.06
C GLY A 58 -9.36 22.18 0.15
N GLU A 59 -9.57 21.07 0.87
CA GLU A 59 -10.39 21.05 2.08
C GLU A 59 -9.52 21.30 3.32
N GLU A 60 -9.54 22.51 3.89
CA GLU A 60 -8.81 22.83 5.12
C GLU A 60 -9.45 22.16 6.34
N VAL A 61 -9.04 20.93 6.65
CA VAL A 61 -9.64 20.13 7.72
C VAL A 61 -8.59 19.59 8.68
N GLY A 62 -8.75 19.88 9.97
CA GLY A 62 -7.89 19.34 11.01
C GLY A 62 -8.08 17.83 11.25
N ARG A 63 -6.99 17.14 11.63
CA ARG A 63 -6.98 15.70 11.92
C ARG A 63 -8.07 15.24 12.90
N PHE A 64 -8.36 16.02 13.94
CA PHE A 64 -9.39 15.69 14.93
C PHE A 64 -10.81 15.71 14.34
N LYS A 65 -11.09 16.64 13.40
CA LYS A 65 -12.36 16.70 12.66
C LYS A 65 -12.48 15.46 11.79
N VAL A 66 -11.44 15.09 11.02
CA VAL A 66 -11.41 13.85 10.24
C VAL A 66 -11.64 12.62 11.12
N ARG A 67 -10.95 12.50 12.27
CA ARG A 67 -11.14 11.38 13.21
C ARG A 67 -12.58 11.28 13.72
N SER A 68 -13.23 12.41 14.04
CA SER A 68 -14.64 12.42 14.44
C SER A 68 -15.56 11.93 13.32
N LEU A 69 -15.31 12.38 12.08
CA LEU A 69 -16.11 11.98 10.93
C LEU A 69 -15.96 10.49 10.62
N MET A 70 -14.73 9.97 10.66
CA MET A 70 -14.48 8.52 10.53
C MET A 70 -15.23 7.72 11.58
N ARG A 71 -15.22 8.18 12.85
CA ARG A 71 -15.96 7.53 13.94
C ARG A 71 -17.48 7.59 13.72
N GLU A 72 -18.00 8.72 13.28
CA GLU A 72 -19.43 8.88 12.96
C GLU A 72 -19.89 8.02 11.79
N LEU A 73 -18.97 7.70 10.86
CA LEU A 73 -19.21 6.82 9.72
C LEU A 73 -18.90 5.34 10.01
N GLY A 74 -18.38 5.00 11.20
CA GLY A 74 -17.97 3.64 11.54
C GLY A 74 -16.76 3.13 10.75
N LEU A 75 -15.92 4.02 10.23
CA LEU A 75 -14.76 3.65 9.40
C LEU A 75 -13.60 3.17 10.29
N ILE A 76 -13.24 1.89 10.14
CA ILE A 76 -12.14 1.26 10.85
C ILE A 76 -11.06 0.87 9.84
N CYS A 77 -9.88 1.45 10.00
CA CYS A 77 -8.73 1.16 9.13
C CYS A 77 -8.32 -0.30 9.29
N LYS A 78 -8.20 -1.01 8.17
CA LYS A 78 -7.71 -2.38 8.11
C LYS A 78 -6.31 -2.33 7.51
N GLN A 79 -5.32 -2.68 8.32
CA GLN A 79 -3.98 -2.99 7.81
C GLN A 79 -3.95 -4.48 7.48
N PRO A 80 -3.34 -4.89 6.36
CA PRO A 80 -3.05 -6.30 6.13
C PRO A 80 -2.31 -6.85 7.36
N GLY A 81 -2.79 -7.97 7.90
CA GLY A 81 -2.03 -8.68 8.93
C GLY A 81 -0.68 -9.16 8.38
N PRO A 82 0.25 -9.60 9.25
CA PRO A 82 1.47 -10.25 8.79
C PRO A 82 1.11 -11.39 7.83
N HIS A 83 1.86 -11.51 6.73
CA HIS A 83 1.62 -12.56 5.76
C HIS A 83 1.67 -13.93 6.43
N ALA A 84 0.69 -14.78 6.14
CA ALA A 84 0.59 -16.13 6.68
C ALA A 84 1.64 -17.12 6.11
N TYR A 85 2.72 -16.62 5.48
CA TYR A 85 3.80 -17.48 5.05
C TYR A 85 4.49 -18.03 6.29
N LYS A 86 4.48 -19.36 6.43
CA LYS A 86 5.32 -20.04 7.40
C LYS A 86 6.76 -19.65 7.07
N GLN A 87 7.44 -18.97 8.00
CA GLN A 87 8.89 -18.80 7.89
C GLN A 87 9.50 -20.19 7.80
N ALA A 88 10.24 -20.45 6.72
CA ALA A 88 11.10 -21.61 6.61
C ALA A 88 12.19 -21.47 7.68
N THR A 89 11.89 -21.94 8.88
CA THR A 89 12.76 -21.89 10.08
C THR A 89 13.72 -23.07 10.14
N VAL A 90 13.57 -24.02 9.22
CA VAL A 90 14.40 -25.21 9.13
C VAL A 90 15.42 -24.98 8.02
N GLU A 91 16.65 -24.65 8.43
CA GLU A 91 17.80 -24.74 7.53
C GLU A 91 17.95 -26.18 7.06
N ARG A 92 18.29 -26.34 5.77
CA ARG A 92 18.57 -27.63 5.16
C ARG A 92 20.09 -27.84 5.16
N PRO A 93 20.66 -28.54 6.15
CA PRO A 93 22.11 -28.74 6.23
C PRO A 93 22.67 -29.57 5.05
N ASP A 94 21.79 -30.27 4.32
CA ASP A 94 22.10 -31.01 3.10
C ASP A 94 22.34 -30.12 1.87
N ILE A 95 21.89 -28.85 1.89
CA ILE A 95 22.02 -27.93 0.76
C ILE A 95 22.67 -26.63 1.27
N PRO A 96 24.00 -26.47 1.14
CA PRO A 96 24.69 -25.27 1.63
C PRO A 96 24.21 -24.02 0.88
N ASN A 97 23.90 -22.97 1.63
CA ASN A 97 23.58 -21.66 1.07
C ASN A 97 24.86 -20.94 0.63
N HIS A 98 25.28 -21.14 -0.61
CA HIS A 98 26.52 -20.55 -1.14
C HIS A 98 26.48 -19.01 -1.25
N LEU A 99 25.30 -18.42 -1.40
CA LEU A 99 25.17 -16.97 -1.55
C LEU A 99 25.10 -16.26 -0.21
N ASP A 100 24.51 -16.88 0.81
CA ASP A 100 24.32 -16.33 2.16
C ASP A 100 23.86 -14.86 2.23
N ARG A 101 22.97 -14.47 1.29
CA ARG A 101 22.48 -13.09 1.12
C ARG A 101 23.59 -12.05 0.89
N GLU A 102 24.77 -12.48 0.46
CA GLU A 102 25.85 -11.63 -0.01
C GLU A 102 25.50 -11.10 -1.41
N PHE A 103 25.00 -9.86 -1.47
CA PHE A 103 24.60 -9.23 -2.74
C PHE A 103 25.62 -8.23 -3.28
N THR A 104 26.84 -8.23 -2.73
CA THR A 104 27.94 -7.36 -3.13
C THR A 104 29.01 -8.23 -3.76
N MET A 105 29.19 -8.10 -5.07
CA MET A 105 30.18 -8.87 -5.82
C MET A 105 31.38 -8.00 -6.15
N ALA A 106 32.55 -8.60 -6.37
CA ALA A 106 33.77 -7.86 -6.73
C ALA A 106 33.88 -7.62 -8.23
N THR A 107 33.32 -8.52 -9.06
CA THR A 107 33.38 -8.43 -10.52
C THR A 107 32.04 -8.81 -11.16
N PRO A 108 31.75 -8.34 -12.40
CA PRO A 108 30.57 -8.76 -13.15
C PRO A 108 30.48 -10.29 -13.32
N ASN A 109 29.26 -10.77 -13.54
CA ASN A 109 28.95 -12.16 -13.91
C ASN A 109 29.43 -13.26 -12.93
N GLN A 110 29.59 -12.92 -11.65
CA GLN A 110 29.84 -13.92 -10.60
C GLN A 110 28.55 -14.54 -10.09
N VAL A 111 27.54 -13.72 -9.83
CA VAL A 111 26.23 -14.17 -9.35
C VAL A 111 25.15 -13.41 -10.09
N TRP A 112 24.19 -14.16 -10.63
CA TRP A 112 22.97 -13.63 -11.21
C TRP A 112 21.79 -13.95 -10.30
N CYS A 113 20.87 -12.99 -10.19
CA CYS A 113 19.61 -13.16 -9.48
C CYS A 113 18.47 -13.04 -10.49
N GLY A 114 17.58 -14.02 -10.50
CA GLY A 114 16.42 -14.05 -11.37
C GLY A 114 15.12 -14.00 -10.56
N ASP A 115 14.12 -13.34 -11.11
CA ASP A 115 12.76 -13.35 -10.57
C ASP A 115 11.72 -13.38 -11.70
N ILE A 116 10.54 -13.93 -11.39
CA ILE A 116 9.38 -13.91 -12.29
C ILE A 116 8.29 -13.08 -11.65
N THR A 117 7.88 -12.03 -12.34
CA THR A 117 6.74 -11.19 -11.95
C THR A 117 5.67 -11.20 -13.02
N TYR A 118 4.51 -10.64 -12.71
CA TYR A 118 3.44 -10.43 -13.69
C TYR A 118 3.15 -8.93 -13.83
N ILE A 119 3.05 -8.48 -15.08
CA ILE A 119 2.83 -7.09 -15.45
C ILE A 119 1.53 -6.94 -16.24
N TRP A 120 0.83 -5.83 -16.03
CA TRP A 120 -0.37 -5.49 -16.80
C TRP A 120 0.05 -4.80 -18.09
N THR A 121 -0.26 -5.39 -19.24
CA THR A 121 0.12 -4.86 -20.57
C THR A 121 -0.95 -3.93 -21.16
N GLY A 122 -1.99 -3.59 -20.39
CA GLY A 122 -3.15 -2.81 -20.84
C GLY A 122 -4.31 -3.68 -21.32
N GLN A 123 -4.02 -4.85 -21.92
CA GLN A 123 -5.02 -5.79 -22.41
C GLN A 123 -5.09 -7.07 -21.59
N CYS A 124 -3.94 -7.58 -21.14
CA CYS A 124 -3.86 -8.80 -20.36
C CYS A 124 -2.74 -8.72 -19.30
N TRP A 125 -2.77 -9.67 -18.39
CA TRP A 125 -1.62 -9.94 -17.53
C TRP A 125 -0.62 -10.81 -18.30
N SER A 126 0.66 -10.47 -18.22
CA SER A 126 1.76 -11.23 -18.81
C SER A 126 2.84 -11.45 -17.76
N TYR A 127 3.55 -12.57 -17.86
CA TYR A 127 4.66 -12.90 -16.99
C TYR A 127 5.97 -12.40 -17.58
N LEU A 128 6.75 -11.71 -16.77
CA LEU A 128 8.06 -11.16 -17.09
C LEU A 128 9.08 -11.88 -16.21
N ALA A 129 9.99 -12.62 -16.83
CA ALA A 129 11.19 -13.13 -16.18
C ALA A 129 12.34 -12.15 -16.42
N VAL A 130 13.09 -11.82 -15.36
CA VAL A 130 14.23 -10.90 -15.41
C VAL A 130 15.43 -11.56 -14.74
N VAL A 131 16.60 -11.40 -15.33
CA VAL A 131 17.91 -11.83 -14.80
C VAL A 131 18.78 -10.59 -14.59
N LEU A 132 19.23 -10.40 -13.34
CA LEU A 132 20.06 -9.29 -12.89
C LEU A 132 21.47 -9.78 -12.55
N ASP A 133 22.48 -9.04 -13.01
CA ASP A 133 23.84 -9.17 -12.46
C ASP A 133 23.94 -8.41 -11.12
N LEU A 134 24.31 -9.12 -10.06
CA LEU A 134 24.40 -8.54 -8.71
C LEU A 134 25.52 -7.51 -8.56
N TYR A 135 26.59 -7.59 -9.36
CA TYR A 135 27.68 -6.61 -9.34
C TYR A 135 27.19 -5.23 -9.81
N ALA A 136 26.69 -5.17 -11.04
CA ALA A 136 26.32 -3.91 -11.69
C ALA A 136 24.87 -3.48 -11.40
N ARG A 137 24.06 -4.36 -10.78
CA ARG A 137 22.60 -4.20 -10.65
C ARG A 137 21.93 -3.94 -11.99
N ARG A 138 22.48 -4.55 -13.05
CA ARG A 138 22.03 -4.39 -14.44
C ARG A 138 21.21 -5.59 -14.86
N VAL A 139 20.11 -5.35 -15.56
CA VAL A 139 19.36 -6.41 -16.24
C VAL A 139 20.22 -6.93 -17.39
N VAL A 140 20.58 -8.20 -17.32
CA VAL A 140 21.37 -8.89 -18.34
C VAL A 140 20.51 -9.80 -19.22
N GLY A 141 19.37 -10.26 -18.71
CA GLY A 141 18.43 -11.09 -19.45
C GLY A 141 16.99 -10.79 -19.07
N TRP A 142 16.07 -10.98 -20.01
CA TRP A 142 14.64 -10.89 -19.73
C TRP A 142 13.86 -11.60 -20.83
N ALA A 143 12.66 -12.06 -20.49
CA ALA A 143 11.70 -12.61 -21.44
C ALA A 143 10.28 -12.37 -20.95
N ILE A 144 9.32 -12.35 -21.87
CA ILE A 144 7.89 -12.18 -21.57
C ILE A 144 7.07 -13.32 -22.15
N SER A 145 6.07 -13.81 -21.42
CA SER A 145 5.17 -14.87 -21.86
C SER A 145 3.77 -14.68 -21.25
N SER A 146 2.77 -15.32 -21.84
CA SER A 146 1.44 -15.43 -21.24
C SER A 146 1.37 -16.46 -20.10
N SER A 147 2.39 -17.32 -19.97
CA SER A 147 2.47 -18.41 -18.99
C SER A 147 3.75 -18.35 -18.16
N PRO A 148 3.71 -18.65 -16.84
CA PRO A 148 4.89 -18.73 -15.98
C PRO A 148 5.49 -20.14 -16.04
N ASP A 149 6.08 -20.49 -17.18
CA ASP A 149 6.65 -21.82 -17.45
C ASP A 149 8.19 -21.81 -17.45
N ALA A 150 8.77 -23.01 -17.53
CA ALA A 150 10.22 -23.17 -17.62
C ALA A 150 10.78 -22.51 -18.89
N ASP A 151 10.03 -22.53 -20.00
CA ASP A 151 10.44 -21.95 -21.28
C ASP A 151 10.66 -20.43 -21.17
N LEU A 152 9.81 -19.73 -20.41
CA LEU A 152 10.01 -18.31 -20.09
C LEU A 152 11.34 -18.06 -19.38
N VAL A 153 11.66 -18.89 -18.38
CA VAL A 153 12.90 -18.75 -17.59
C VAL A 153 14.13 -19.08 -18.43
N VAL A 154 14.06 -20.16 -19.22
CA VAL A 154 15.13 -20.56 -20.13
C VAL A 154 15.44 -19.44 -21.12
N LYS A 155 14.41 -18.85 -21.76
CA LYS A 155 14.60 -17.70 -22.67
C LYS A 155 15.28 -16.50 -22.01
N ALA A 156 14.88 -16.17 -20.78
CA ALA A 156 15.49 -15.06 -20.05
C ALA A 156 16.96 -15.34 -19.70
N LEU A 157 17.30 -16.59 -19.37
CA LEU A 157 18.67 -17.02 -19.08
C LEU A 157 19.54 -17.12 -20.34
N GLU A 158 19.01 -17.63 -21.45
CA GLU A 158 19.68 -17.66 -22.75
C GLU A 158 20.03 -16.24 -23.20
N HIS A 159 19.08 -15.32 -23.11
CA HIS A 159 19.32 -13.91 -23.40
C HIS A 159 20.41 -13.30 -22.49
N ALA A 160 20.41 -13.63 -21.18
CA ALA A 160 21.47 -13.22 -20.25
C ALA A 160 22.85 -13.77 -20.65
N TRP A 161 22.88 -15.02 -21.09
CA TRP A 161 24.10 -15.70 -21.50
C TRP A 161 24.69 -15.09 -22.77
N GLU A 162 23.86 -14.77 -23.76
CA GLU A 162 24.28 -14.13 -25.01
C GLU A 162 24.81 -12.71 -24.79
N GLN A 163 24.18 -11.93 -23.90
CA GLN A 163 24.62 -10.57 -23.56
C GLN A 163 25.89 -10.51 -22.70
N ARG A 164 26.42 -11.66 -22.28
CA ARG A 164 27.63 -11.77 -21.45
C ARG A 164 28.93 -11.53 -22.25
N GLY A 165 28.85 -11.42 -23.58
CA GLY A 165 29.94 -11.08 -24.49
C GLY A 165 30.34 -9.61 -24.43
#